data_AF-A0A2D3WFU8-F1
#
_entry.id   AF-A0A2D3WFU8-F1
#
_cell.length_a   1.000
_cell.length_b   1.000
_cell.length_c   1.000
_cell.angle_alpha   90.00
_cell.angle_beta   90.00
_cell.angle_gamma   90.00
#
_symmetry.space_group_name_H-M   'P 1'
#
loop_
_entity.id
_entity.type
_entity.pdbx_description
1 polymer ?
#
loop_
_entity_poly.entity_id
_entity_poly.type
_entity_poly.pdbx_seq_one_letter_code
_entity_poly.pdbx_strand_id
1 'polypeptide(L)'
;MDKLVDDALLLVEQNFYFLHVGKFFDKLSKKEDLSSKNLNVRKEYSTSQIYYFNPQVIQELLKDSYGKNEQEITLYEYFVEFNAYRGICMAMVEALRLESPFKSFMQFRLHERYEDFVDILSFVRNVLSHNIHAQIRLSEKDFDGTLKRIRRMQRNPQVHFEFLYALDLPEIGSPELDYGFTCKVDFEALDEGMEFLHVLSTWDLLMLSELCFNLVLAYRIFTSTPLR
;
A
#
# COMPACT_ATOMS: atom_id res chain seq x y z
N MET A 1 -23.88 7.35 -3.62
CA MET A 1 -22.61 6.78 -3.15
C MET A 1 -21.99 7.83 -2.25
N ASP A 2 -21.54 7.47 -1.05
CA ASP A 2 -21.01 8.47 -0.10
C ASP A 2 -19.70 9.03 -0.67
N LYS A 3 -19.64 10.34 -0.89
CA LYS A 3 -18.53 11.03 -1.56
C LYS A 3 -17.19 10.72 -0.88
N LEU A 4 -17.20 10.56 0.45
CA LEU A 4 -16.01 10.23 1.22
C LEU A 4 -15.47 8.83 0.92
N VAL A 5 -16.35 7.85 0.71
CA VAL A 5 -15.95 6.49 0.30
C VAL A 5 -15.36 6.53 -1.09
N ASP A 6 -16.01 7.22 -2.04
CA ASP A 6 -15.49 7.34 -3.40
C ASP A 6 -14.11 8.00 -3.45
N ASP A 7 -13.90 9.08 -2.68
CA ASP A 7 -12.61 9.75 -2.57
C ASP A 7 -11.54 8.81 -2.00
N ALA A 8 -11.87 8.01 -0.96
CA ALA A 8 -10.96 7.03 -0.39
C ALA A 8 -10.60 5.90 -1.38
N LEU A 9 -11.58 5.35 -2.11
CA LEU A 9 -11.34 4.33 -3.13
C LEU A 9 -10.47 4.88 -4.28
N LEU A 10 -10.73 6.12 -4.72
CA LEU A 10 -9.90 6.78 -5.73
C LEU A 10 -8.45 6.97 -5.26
N LEU A 11 -8.24 7.27 -3.97
CA LEU A 11 -6.89 7.39 -3.40
C LEU A 11 -6.15 6.05 -3.40
N VAL A 12 -6.83 4.92 -3.15
CA VAL A 12 -6.23 3.59 -3.30
C VAL A 12 -5.72 3.40 -4.73
N GLU A 13 -6.56 3.68 -5.73
CA GLU A 13 -6.21 3.57 -7.15
C GLU A 13 -5.02 4.46 -7.53
N GLN A 14 -5.08 5.75 -7.17
CA GLN A 14 -4.05 6.73 -7.50
C GLN A 14 -2.68 6.38 -6.89
N ASN A 15 -2.66 5.90 -5.63
CA ASN A 15 -1.41 5.48 -5.01
C ASN A 15 -0.85 4.20 -5.63
N PHE A 16 -1.71 3.28 -6.09
CA PHE A 16 -1.26 2.08 -6.80
C PHE A 16 -0.67 2.40 -8.18
N TYR A 17 -1.25 3.36 -8.92
CA TYR A 17 -0.66 3.88 -10.15
C TYR A 17 0.68 4.59 -9.89
N PHE A 18 0.75 5.39 -8.83
CA PHE A 18 2.00 6.03 -8.39
C PHE A 18 3.09 5.00 -8.08
N LEU A 19 2.75 3.92 -7.38
CA LEU A 19 3.67 2.82 -7.07
C LEU A 19 4.25 2.20 -8.35
N HIS A 20 3.41 1.85 -9.31
CA HIS A 20 3.83 1.20 -10.56
C HIS A 20 4.74 2.08 -11.40
N VAL A 21 4.33 3.33 -11.61
CA VAL A 21 5.12 4.29 -12.39
C VAL A 21 6.43 4.64 -11.67
N GLY A 22 6.38 4.81 -10.35
CA GLY A 22 7.58 5.08 -9.55
C GLY A 22 8.56 3.90 -9.59
N LYS A 23 8.09 2.65 -9.49
CA LYS A 23 8.94 1.47 -9.64
C LYS A 23 9.56 1.34 -11.02
N PHE A 24 8.80 1.66 -12.06
CA PHE A 24 9.33 1.71 -13.42
C PHE A 24 10.48 2.72 -13.53
N PHE A 25 10.30 3.94 -13.01
CA PHE A 25 11.35 4.96 -13.04
C PHE A 25 12.56 4.63 -12.16
N ASP A 26 12.36 3.96 -11.03
CA ASP A 26 13.48 3.47 -10.21
C ASP A 26 14.34 2.51 -11.03
N LYS A 27 13.74 1.45 -11.59
CA LYS A 27 14.45 0.47 -12.42
C LYS A 27 15.12 1.11 -13.64
N LEU A 28 14.47 2.10 -14.27
CA LEU A 28 15.06 2.83 -15.39
C LEU A 28 16.28 3.65 -14.94
N SER A 29 16.18 4.37 -13.83
CA SER A 29 17.25 5.23 -13.31
C SER A 29 18.48 4.47 -12.80
N LYS A 30 18.33 3.19 -12.42
CA LYS A 30 19.45 2.28 -12.11
C LYS A 30 20.16 1.77 -13.37
N LYS A 31 19.47 1.69 -14.50
CA LYS A 31 19.99 1.15 -15.77
C LYS A 31 20.60 2.22 -16.67
N GLU A 32 20.03 3.42 -16.66
CA GLU A 32 20.42 4.52 -17.53
C GLU A 32 20.87 5.73 -16.70
N ASP A 33 21.99 6.36 -17.08
CA ASP A 33 22.38 7.64 -16.48
C ASP A 33 21.48 8.78 -16.97
N LEU A 34 20.42 9.04 -16.20
CA LEU A 34 19.49 10.13 -16.45
C LEU A 34 20.00 11.48 -15.92
N SER A 35 21.08 11.50 -15.14
CA SER A 35 21.59 12.70 -14.45
C SER A 35 22.26 13.72 -15.37
N SER A 36 22.56 13.30 -16.60
CA SER A 36 23.14 14.12 -17.67
C SER A 36 22.10 14.86 -18.53
N LYS A 37 20.80 14.56 -18.36
CA LYS A 37 19.71 15.19 -19.12
C LYS A 37 19.45 16.63 -18.66
N ASN A 38 18.63 17.37 -19.41
CA ASN A 38 18.16 18.69 -18.97
C ASN A 38 17.17 18.53 -17.80
N LEU A 39 17.62 18.86 -16.59
CA LEU A 39 16.85 18.72 -15.35
C LEU A 39 16.08 20.00 -14.97
N ASN A 40 15.97 20.99 -15.87
CA ASN A 40 15.18 22.20 -15.64
C ASN A 40 13.69 21.89 -15.80
N VAL A 41 13.11 21.28 -14.77
CA VAL A 41 11.67 21.00 -14.69
C VAL A 41 10.96 22.16 -14.02
N ARG A 42 9.83 22.59 -14.59
CA ARG A 42 8.99 23.65 -14.02
C ARG A 42 7.52 23.31 -14.18
N LYS A 43 6.70 23.79 -13.26
CA LYS A 43 5.25 23.69 -13.32
C LYS A 43 4.64 25.09 -13.38
N GLU A 44 3.91 25.34 -14.45
CA GLU A 44 3.24 26.61 -14.72
C GLU A 44 1.78 26.51 -14.25
N TYR A 45 1.38 27.40 -13.33
CA TYR A 45 -0.01 27.50 -12.85
C TYR A 45 -0.74 28.68 -13.50
N SER A 46 0.00 29.76 -13.77
CA SER A 46 -0.45 30.94 -14.50
C SER A 46 0.76 31.66 -15.11
N THR A 47 0.52 32.73 -15.86
CA THR A 47 1.57 33.54 -16.49
C THR A 47 2.58 34.14 -15.52
N SER A 48 2.24 34.27 -14.23
CA SER A 48 3.12 34.81 -13.19
C SER A 48 3.49 33.82 -12.10
N GLN A 49 2.93 32.61 -12.11
CA GLN A 49 3.15 31.60 -11.08
C GLN A 49 3.77 30.35 -11.68
N ILE A 50 5.09 30.30 -11.64
CA ILE A 50 5.90 29.18 -12.11
C ILE A 50 6.69 28.65 -10.93
N TYR A 51 6.49 27.37 -10.61
CA TYR A 51 7.31 26.66 -9.63
C TYR A 51 8.46 25.96 -10.35
N TYR A 52 9.68 26.18 -9.89
CA TYR A 52 10.89 25.55 -10.44
C TYR A 52 11.34 24.43 -9.49
N PHE A 53 11.47 23.23 -10.01
CA PHE A 53 12.03 22.12 -9.25
C PHE A 53 13.55 22.28 -9.22
N ASN A 54 14.16 21.98 -8.08
CA ASN A 54 15.60 22.13 -7.87
C ASN A 54 16.39 21.09 -8.70
N PRO A 55 17.13 21.50 -9.75
CA PRO A 55 17.84 20.55 -10.61
C PRO A 55 18.97 19.80 -9.89
N GLN A 56 19.60 20.42 -8.89
CA GLN A 56 20.66 19.78 -8.11
C GLN A 56 20.13 18.62 -7.29
N VAL A 57 18.96 18.78 -6.65
CA VAL A 57 18.29 17.71 -5.90
C VAL A 57 17.91 16.56 -6.83
N ILE A 58 17.37 16.87 -8.02
CA ILE A 58 17.04 15.84 -9.03
C ILE A 58 18.31 15.10 -9.45
N GLN A 59 19.40 15.82 -9.72
CA GLN A 59 20.65 15.23 -10.16
C GLN A 59 21.25 14.30 -9.11
N GLU A 60 21.22 14.70 -7.83
CA GLU A 60 21.72 13.90 -6.71
C GLU A 60 20.97 12.56 -6.60
N LEU A 61 19.64 12.59 -6.64
CA LEU A 61 18.82 11.38 -6.60
C LEU A 61 19.06 10.46 -7.80
N LEU A 62 19.19 11.01 -9.01
CA LEU A 62 19.47 10.22 -10.21
C LEU A 62 20.88 9.59 -10.16
N LYS A 63 21.86 10.28 -9.58
CA LYS A 63 23.21 9.73 -9.38
C LYS A 63 23.24 8.64 -8.30
N ASP A 64 22.48 8.80 -7.20
CA ASP A 64 22.30 7.73 -6.20
C ASP A 64 21.73 6.47 -6.85
N SER A 65 20.69 6.62 -7.68
CA SER A 65 20.10 5.50 -8.40
C SER A 65 21.07 4.82 -9.36
N TYR A 66 21.72 5.57 -10.25
CA TYR A 66 22.63 5.00 -11.25
C TYR A 66 23.88 4.37 -10.62
N GLY A 67 24.35 4.91 -9.49
CA GLY A 67 25.53 4.40 -8.78
C GLY A 67 25.31 3.12 -8.00
N LYS A 68 24.05 2.70 -7.79
CA LYS A 68 23.67 1.50 -7.03
C LYS A 68 23.39 0.31 -7.95
N ASN A 69 23.67 -0.90 -7.46
CA ASN A 69 23.31 -2.12 -8.18
C ASN A 69 21.80 -2.39 -8.11
N GLU A 70 21.30 -3.36 -8.90
CA GLU A 70 19.86 -3.65 -8.97
C GLU A 70 19.23 -4.11 -7.64
N GLN A 71 20.04 -4.59 -6.69
CA GLN A 71 19.63 -5.18 -5.40
C GLN A 71 19.64 -4.15 -4.27
N GLU A 72 20.36 -3.04 -4.42
CA GLU A 72 20.44 -1.99 -3.42
C GLU A 72 19.24 -1.05 -3.50
N ILE A 73 18.62 -0.78 -2.35
CA ILE A 73 17.47 0.12 -2.26
C ILE A 73 17.96 1.58 -2.38
N THR A 74 17.39 2.32 -3.33
CA THR A 74 17.67 3.74 -3.52
C THR A 74 16.79 4.58 -2.60
N LEU A 75 17.20 5.83 -2.34
CA LEU A 75 16.33 6.74 -1.58
C LEU A 75 14.99 6.95 -2.30
N TYR A 76 15.03 7.05 -3.63
CA TYR A 76 13.85 7.19 -4.47
C TYR A 76 12.93 5.96 -4.36
N GLU A 77 13.49 4.76 -4.49
CA GLU A 77 12.76 3.49 -4.37
C GLU A 77 12.03 3.38 -3.04
N TYR A 78 12.74 3.62 -1.93
CA TYR A 78 12.17 3.58 -0.60
C TYR A 78 11.00 4.57 -0.46
N PHE A 79 11.17 5.81 -0.90
CA PHE A 79 10.11 6.81 -0.79
C PHE A 79 8.91 6.50 -1.68
N VAL A 80 9.11 5.99 -2.89
CA VAL A 80 8.00 5.57 -3.76
C VAL A 80 7.20 4.48 -3.08
N GLU A 81 7.85 3.41 -2.64
CA GLU A 81 7.19 2.26 -2.03
C GLU A 81 6.45 2.64 -0.75
N PHE A 82 7.17 3.17 0.24
CA PHE A 82 6.58 3.38 1.57
C PHE A 82 5.52 4.49 1.58
N ASN A 83 5.60 5.50 0.71
CA ASN A 83 4.51 6.47 0.59
C ASN A 83 3.30 5.87 -0.12
N ALA A 84 3.49 5.03 -1.14
CA ALA A 84 2.37 4.35 -1.77
C ALA A 84 1.68 3.37 -0.81
N TYR A 85 2.45 2.54 -0.10
CA TYR A 85 1.91 1.60 0.90
C TYR A 85 1.11 2.35 1.98
N ARG A 86 1.66 3.45 2.49
CA ARG A 86 0.97 4.32 3.46
C ARG A 86 -0.34 4.86 2.88
N GLY A 87 -0.29 5.43 1.68
CA GLY A 87 -1.45 6.03 1.02
C GLY A 87 -2.57 5.02 0.79
N ILE A 88 -2.22 3.84 0.27
CA ILE A 88 -3.16 2.73 -0.01
C ILE A 88 -3.78 2.22 1.30
N CYS A 89 -2.95 1.86 2.28
CA CYS A 89 -3.45 1.28 3.53
C CYS A 89 -4.32 2.27 4.31
N MET A 90 -3.91 3.54 4.37
CA MET A 90 -4.69 4.59 5.03
C MET A 90 -6.04 4.80 4.34
N ALA A 91 -6.06 4.94 3.02
CA ALA A 91 -7.29 5.14 2.27
C ALA A 91 -8.24 3.94 2.39
N MET A 92 -7.72 2.72 2.32
CA MET A 92 -8.52 1.50 2.49
C MET A 92 -9.11 1.39 3.90
N VAL A 93 -8.35 1.69 4.96
CA VAL A 93 -8.88 1.70 6.34
C VAL A 93 -10.01 2.72 6.49
N GLU A 94 -9.85 3.93 5.95
CA GLU A 94 -10.91 4.95 6.03
C GLU A 94 -12.15 4.54 5.23
N ALA A 95 -11.99 3.92 4.05
CA ALA A 95 -13.12 3.39 3.27
C ALA A 95 -13.91 2.32 4.05
N LEU A 96 -13.20 1.42 4.77
CA LEU A 96 -13.81 0.34 5.55
C LEU A 96 -14.41 0.80 6.89
N ARG A 97 -14.01 1.97 7.38
CA ARG A 97 -14.54 2.56 8.62
C ARG A 97 -15.96 3.09 8.43
N LEU A 98 -16.30 3.53 7.22
CA LEU A 98 -17.59 4.09 6.88
C LEU A 98 -18.61 2.97 6.61
N GLU A 99 -19.79 3.06 7.22
CA GLU A 99 -20.92 2.19 6.85
C GLU A 99 -21.35 2.51 5.41
N SER A 100 -21.02 1.61 4.50
CA SER A 100 -21.10 1.86 3.06
C SER A 100 -21.33 0.58 2.26
N PRO A 101 -21.84 0.68 1.02
CA PRO A 101 -21.95 -0.49 0.14
C PRO A 101 -20.60 -1.16 -0.15
N PHE A 102 -19.51 -0.40 -0.12
CA PHE A 102 -18.16 -0.96 -0.24
C PHE A 102 -17.81 -1.85 0.95
N LYS A 103 -18.10 -1.41 2.18
CA LYS A 103 -17.91 -2.24 3.38
C LYS A 103 -18.74 -3.52 3.31
N SER A 104 -20.01 -3.44 2.91
CA SER A 104 -20.85 -4.62 2.71
C SER A 104 -20.29 -5.56 1.65
N PHE A 105 -19.82 -5.02 0.52
CA PHE A 105 -19.14 -5.80 -0.52
C PHE A 105 -17.92 -6.53 0.03
N MET A 106 -17.10 -5.85 0.83
CA MET A 106 -15.89 -6.41 1.43
C MET A 106 -16.19 -7.53 2.42
N GLN A 107 -17.21 -7.35 3.28
CA GLN A 107 -17.68 -8.39 4.20
C GLN A 107 -18.23 -9.60 3.45
N PHE A 108 -18.98 -9.36 2.36
CA PHE A 108 -19.46 -10.42 1.49
C PHE A 108 -18.32 -11.16 0.79
N ARG A 109 -17.33 -10.43 0.24
CA ARG A 109 -16.26 -11.01 -0.56
C ARG A 109 -15.25 -11.79 0.29
N LEU A 110 -14.90 -11.28 1.47
CA LEU A 110 -13.90 -11.89 2.33
C LEU A 110 -14.48 -12.88 3.33
N HIS A 111 -15.81 -12.86 3.56
CA HIS A 111 -16.51 -13.72 4.51
C HIS A 111 -15.81 -13.71 5.89
N GLU A 112 -15.45 -14.88 6.40
CA GLU A 112 -14.82 -15.07 7.72
C GLU A 112 -13.44 -14.41 7.81
N ARG A 113 -12.75 -14.21 6.67
CA ARG A 113 -11.43 -13.57 6.58
C ARG A 113 -11.49 -12.04 6.64
N TYR A 114 -12.68 -11.43 6.65
CA TYR A 114 -12.84 -9.97 6.64
C TYR A 114 -12.13 -9.32 7.83
N GLU A 115 -12.33 -9.85 9.03
CA GLU A 115 -11.75 -9.28 10.24
C GLU A 115 -10.22 -9.44 10.26
N ASP A 116 -9.69 -10.56 9.76
CA ASP A 116 -8.24 -10.80 9.61
C ASP A 116 -7.61 -9.77 8.67
N PHE A 117 -8.24 -9.51 7.53
CA PHE A 117 -7.81 -8.48 6.59
C PHE A 117 -7.78 -7.09 7.25
N VAL A 118 -8.83 -6.73 7.99
CA VAL A 118 -8.91 -5.42 8.65
C VAL A 118 -7.85 -5.30 9.76
N ASP A 119 -7.57 -6.36 10.51
CA ASP A 119 -6.54 -6.37 11.56
C ASP A 119 -5.14 -6.15 10.97
N ILE A 120 -4.77 -6.89 9.91
CA ILE A 120 -3.50 -6.73 9.19
C ILE A 120 -3.39 -5.33 8.59
N LEU A 121 -4.43 -4.87 7.88
CA LEU A 121 -4.44 -3.57 7.24
C LEU A 121 -4.32 -2.43 8.26
N SER A 122 -5.04 -2.53 9.40
CA SER A 122 -4.98 -1.53 10.47
C SER A 122 -3.61 -1.47 11.14
N PHE A 123 -2.98 -2.64 11.35
CA PHE A 123 -1.63 -2.73 11.86
C PHE A 123 -0.62 -2.03 10.95
N VAL A 124 -0.61 -2.40 9.66
CA VAL A 124 0.27 -1.77 8.65
C VAL A 124 0.03 -0.26 8.59
N ARG A 125 -1.24 0.18 8.56
CA ARG A 125 -1.60 1.60 8.58
C ARG A 125 -0.98 2.31 9.79
N ASN A 126 -1.13 1.76 10.99
CA ASN A 126 -0.63 2.39 12.21
C ASN A 126 0.89 2.54 12.19
N VAL A 127 1.60 1.45 11.88
CA VAL A 127 3.07 1.44 11.77
C VAL A 127 3.54 2.51 10.78
N LEU A 128 2.97 2.52 9.58
CA LEU A 128 3.38 3.46 8.52
C LEU A 128 2.98 4.91 8.82
N SER A 129 1.95 5.15 9.64
CA SER A 129 1.52 6.51 10.03
C SER A 129 2.42 7.13 11.09
N HIS A 130 3.07 6.32 11.91
CA HIS A 130 3.88 6.79 13.03
C HIS A 130 5.38 6.84 12.75
N ASN A 131 5.83 6.18 11.69
CA ASN A 131 7.25 6.05 11.37
C ASN A 131 7.62 6.82 10.10
N ILE A 132 8.64 7.66 10.23
CA ILE A 132 9.20 8.50 9.14
C ILE A 132 10.63 8.09 8.75
N HIS A 133 11.20 7.08 9.39
CA HIS A 133 12.59 6.64 9.19
C HIS A 133 12.71 5.33 8.41
N ALA A 134 13.83 5.17 7.69
CA ALA A 134 14.14 3.99 6.88
C ALA A 134 14.23 2.68 7.67
N GLN A 135 14.52 2.76 8.98
CA GLN A 135 14.46 1.62 9.89
C GLN A 135 13.21 1.74 10.76
N ILE A 136 12.10 1.21 10.25
CA ILE A 136 10.82 1.23 10.94
C ILE A 136 10.87 0.21 12.08
N ARG A 137 10.81 0.71 13.31
CA ARG A 137 10.68 -0.09 14.51
C ARG A 137 9.29 0.10 15.10
N LEU A 138 8.72 -0.99 15.61
CA LEU A 138 7.40 -0.97 16.22
C LEU A 138 7.42 -0.15 17.50
N SER A 139 6.38 0.64 17.68
CA SER A 139 6.00 1.23 18.96
C SER A 139 4.73 0.53 19.45
N GLU A 140 4.50 0.49 20.77
CA GLU A 140 3.33 -0.20 21.34
C GLU A 140 2.00 0.27 20.71
N LYS A 141 1.88 1.58 20.45
CA LYS A 141 0.73 2.21 19.79
C LYS A 141 0.43 1.68 18.38
N ASP A 142 1.37 1.00 17.75
CA ASP A 142 1.20 0.47 16.40
C ASP A 142 0.32 -0.79 16.38
N PHE A 143 0.41 -1.63 17.43
CA PHE A 143 -0.26 -2.93 17.47
C PHE A 143 -1.22 -3.13 18.64
N ASP A 144 -1.06 -2.42 19.77
CA ASP A 144 -1.88 -2.60 20.98
C ASP A 144 -3.37 -2.39 20.72
N GLY A 145 -3.74 -1.37 19.93
CA GLY A 145 -5.13 -1.12 19.56
C GLY A 145 -5.77 -2.27 18.78
N THR A 146 -5.01 -2.87 17.86
CA THR A 146 -5.44 -4.04 17.07
C THR A 146 -5.57 -5.27 17.96
N LEU A 147 -4.58 -5.55 18.82
CA LEU A 147 -4.62 -6.67 19.76
C LEU A 147 -5.81 -6.56 20.73
N LYS A 148 -6.07 -5.36 21.27
CA LYS A 148 -7.25 -5.09 22.12
C LYS A 148 -8.56 -5.32 21.39
N ARG A 149 -8.65 -5.01 20.09
CA ARG A 149 -9.84 -5.31 19.28
C ARG A 149 -10.02 -6.82 19.11
N ILE A 150 -8.97 -7.54 18.67
CA ILE A 150 -8.99 -8.99 18.48
C ILE A 150 -9.51 -9.70 19.75
N ARG A 151 -8.94 -9.35 20.92
CA ARG A 151 -9.33 -9.92 22.21
C ARG A 151 -10.78 -9.63 22.59
N ARG A 152 -11.27 -8.40 22.36
CA ARG A 152 -12.68 -8.03 22.60
C ARG A 152 -13.65 -8.82 21.75
N MET A 153 -13.24 -9.19 20.54
CA MET A 153 -14.01 -10.03 19.61
C MET A 153 -13.84 -11.53 19.87
N GLN A 154 -13.07 -11.92 20.89
CA GLN A 154 -12.77 -13.31 21.24
C GLN A 154 -12.14 -14.11 20.07
N ARG A 155 -11.38 -13.43 19.22
CA ARG A 155 -10.65 -14.02 18.08
C ARG A 155 -9.23 -14.45 18.47
N ASN A 156 -8.63 -15.33 17.67
CA ASN A 156 -7.25 -15.76 17.84
C ASN A 156 -6.27 -14.61 17.47
N PRO A 157 -5.35 -14.20 18.37
CA PRO A 157 -4.31 -13.21 18.08
C PRO A 157 -3.26 -13.65 17.06
N GLN A 158 -3.16 -14.95 16.77
CA GLN A 158 -2.39 -15.47 15.65
C GLN A 158 -3.22 -15.34 14.37
N VAL A 159 -3.19 -14.15 13.79
CA VAL A 159 -3.94 -13.83 12.60
C VAL A 159 -3.23 -14.44 11.39
N HIS A 160 -3.98 -15.24 10.63
CA HIS A 160 -3.54 -15.78 9.35
C HIS A 160 -4.51 -15.32 8.27
N PHE A 161 -3.96 -14.70 7.23
CA PHE A 161 -4.73 -14.30 6.07
C PHE A 161 -4.17 -15.00 4.83
N GLU A 162 -5.05 -15.54 4.00
CA GLU A 162 -4.74 -16.16 2.72
C GLU A 162 -5.81 -15.75 1.72
N PHE A 163 -5.36 -15.31 0.54
CA PHE A 163 -6.21 -14.88 -0.55
C PHE A 163 -5.54 -15.18 -1.88
N LEU A 164 -6.17 -16.02 -2.71
CA LEU A 164 -5.68 -16.42 -4.03
C LEU A 164 -6.53 -15.79 -5.10
N TYR A 165 -5.96 -14.99 -5.99
CA TYR A 165 -6.76 -14.24 -6.98
C TYR A 165 -7.56 -15.15 -7.90
N ALA A 166 -6.97 -16.28 -8.32
CA ALA A 166 -7.65 -17.25 -9.20
C ALA A 166 -8.91 -17.86 -8.56
N LEU A 167 -8.95 -17.97 -7.22
CA LEU A 167 -10.06 -18.57 -6.48
C LEU A 167 -11.03 -17.52 -5.94
N ASP A 168 -10.50 -16.48 -5.31
CA ASP A 168 -11.26 -15.52 -4.50
C ASP A 168 -11.71 -14.29 -5.30
N LEU A 169 -11.02 -13.97 -6.40
CA LEU A 169 -11.29 -12.80 -7.25
C LEU A 169 -11.11 -13.09 -8.75
N PRO A 170 -11.73 -14.16 -9.29
CA PRO A 170 -11.48 -14.63 -10.66
C PRO A 170 -11.81 -13.58 -11.73
N GLU A 171 -12.70 -12.64 -11.44
CA GLU A 171 -13.07 -11.57 -12.38
C GLU A 171 -11.94 -10.57 -12.67
N ILE A 172 -10.94 -10.45 -11.79
CA ILE A 172 -9.75 -9.60 -12.01
C ILE A 172 -8.67 -10.34 -12.82
N GLY A 173 -8.66 -11.67 -12.73
CA GLY A 173 -7.62 -12.52 -13.30
C GLY A 173 -6.39 -12.64 -12.38
N SER A 174 -5.57 -13.65 -12.67
CA SER A 174 -4.35 -13.94 -11.94
C SER A 174 -3.23 -14.33 -12.92
N PRO A 175 -1.97 -13.91 -12.71
CA PRO A 175 -0.84 -14.39 -13.50
C PRO A 175 -0.65 -15.90 -13.40
N GLU A 176 -0.79 -16.46 -12.19
CA GLU A 176 -0.62 -17.88 -11.87
C GLU A 176 -1.72 -18.35 -10.90
N LEU A 177 -1.90 -19.67 -10.74
CA LEU A 177 -3.02 -20.23 -9.95
C LEU A 177 -2.85 -20.03 -8.43
N ASP A 178 -1.62 -20.03 -7.95
CA ASP A 178 -1.24 -19.85 -6.53
C ASP A 178 -0.78 -18.42 -6.22
N TYR A 179 -0.91 -17.50 -7.18
CA TYR A 179 -0.58 -16.10 -6.98
C TYR A 179 -1.65 -15.39 -6.13
N GLY A 180 -1.21 -14.78 -5.03
CA GLY A 180 -2.08 -14.23 -4.02
C GLY A 180 -1.36 -13.64 -2.82
N PHE A 181 -2.12 -13.05 -1.90
CA PHE A 181 -1.59 -12.49 -0.67
C PHE A 181 -1.82 -13.46 0.49
N THR A 182 -0.72 -13.88 1.10
CA THR A 182 -0.72 -14.72 2.30
C THR A 182 0.20 -14.13 3.35
N CYS A 183 -0.29 -13.94 4.57
CA CYS A 183 0.54 -13.49 5.68
C CYS A 183 0.11 -14.14 7.01
N LYS A 184 1.01 -14.07 7.99
CA LYS A 184 0.78 -14.51 9.38
C LYS A 184 1.39 -13.49 10.31
N VAL A 185 0.60 -13.00 11.26
CA VAL A 185 1.06 -12.09 12.31
C VAL A 185 0.55 -12.62 13.65
N ASP A 186 1.48 -12.92 14.55
CA ASP A 186 1.16 -13.20 15.95
C ASP A 186 1.17 -11.87 16.72
N PHE A 187 -0.02 -11.30 16.93
CA PHE A 187 -0.15 -10.02 17.63
C PHE A 187 0.21 -10.10 19.12
N GLU A 188 0.25 -11.29 19.74
CA GLU A 188 0.70 -11.46 21.12
C GLU A 188 2.21 -11.54 21.23
N ALA A 189 2.88 -11.96 20.16
CA ALA A 189 4.34 -11.96 20.08
C ALA A 189 4.91 -10.58 19.69
N LEU A 190 4.08 -9.58 19.38
CA LEU A 190 4.53 -8.22 19.07
C LEU A 190 4.99 -7.45 20.31
N ASP A 191 6.04 -6.65 20.14
CA ASP A 191 6.76 -5.93 21.19
C ASP A 191 7.44 -4.67 20.60
N GLU A 192 7.71 -3.70 21.47
CA GLU A 192 8.34 -2.44 21.11
C GLU A 192 9.79 -2.66 20.64
N GLY A 193 10.20 -1.92 19.62
CA GLY A 193 11.55 -1.97 19.06
C GLY A 193 11.79 -3.06 18.03
N MET A 194 10.85 -4.00 17.84
CA MET A 194 10.94 -4.98 16.74
C MET A 194 10.94 -4.30 15.38
N GLU A 195 11.73 -4.83 14.46
CA GLU A 195 11.83 -4.29 13.11
C GLU A 195 10.62 -4.71 12.29
N PHE A 196 9.90 -3.73 11.75
CA PHE A 196 8.63 -3.97 11.07
C PHE A 196 8.78 -4.94 9.89
N LEU A 197 9.87 -4.82 9.13
CA LEU A 197 10.13 -5.68 7.98
C LEU A 197 10.48 -7.13 8.33
N HIS A 198 10.75 -7.44 9.60
CA HIS A 198 10.83 -8.82 10.10
C HIS A 198 9.45 -9.39 10.45
N VAL A 199 8.44 -8.55 10.64
CA VAL A 199 7.05 -8.96 10.89
C VAL A 199 6.30 -9.10 9.56
N LEU A 200 6.41 -8.10 8.68
CA LEU A 200 5.84 -8.11 7.33
C LEU A 200 6.89 -7.61 6.35
N SER A 201 7.30 -8.48 5.43
CA SER A 201 8.31 -8.17 4.42
C SER A 201 7.82 -7.14 3.40
N THR A 202 8.74 -6.57 2.61
CA THR A 202 8.37 -5.69 1.48
C THR A 202 7.44 -6.40 0.49
N TRP A 203 7.61 -7.72 0.30
CA TRP A 203 6.71 -8.54 -0.51
C TRP A 203 5.28 -8.50 0.06
N ASP A 204 5.11 -8.69 1.37
CA ASP A 204 3.81 -8.67 2.01
C ASP A 204 3.13 -7.30 1.85
N LEU A 205 3.89 -6.22 1.95
CA LEU A 205 3.37 -4.85 1.75
C LEU A 205 2.94 -4.59 0.29
N LEU A 206 3.69 -5.11 -0.67
CA LEU A 206 3.36 -5.03 -2.09
C LEU A 206 2.08 -5.82 -2.39
N MET A 207 2.00 -7.06 -1.93
CA MET A 207 0.84 -7.93 -2.14
C MET A 207 -0.41 -7.43 -1.40
N LEU A 208 -0.27 -6.88 -0.20
CA LEU A 208 -1.38 -6.22 0.50
C LEU A 208 -1.88 -5.00 -0.29
N SER A 209 -0.96 -4.21 -0.85
CA SER A 209 -1.31 -3.04 -1.66
C SER A 209 -2.04 -3.42 -2.95
N GLU A 210 -1.57 -4.48 -3.62
CA GLU A 210 -2.22 -5.04 -4.81
C GLU A 210 -3.60 -5.62 -4.48
N LEU A 211 -3.73 -6.36 -3.38
CA LEU A 211 -5.02 -6.86 -2.92
C LEU A 211 -6.00 -5.72 -2.66
N CYS A 212 -5.55 -4.65 -2.00
CA CYS A 212 -6.38 -3.48 -1.79
C CYS A 212 -6.88 -2.90 -3.12
N PHE A 213 -5.99 -2.68 -4.08
CA PHE A 213 -6.34 -2.16 -5.40
C PHE A 213 -7.32 -3.08 -6.16
N ASN A 214 -7.04 -4.38 -6.21
CA ASN A 214 -7.87 -5.34 -6.92
C ASN A 214 -9.27 -5.47 -6.32
N LEU A 215 -9.41 -5.38 -4.99
CA LEU A 215 -10.71 -5.34 -4.33
C LEU A 215 -11.51 -4.08 -4.68
N VAL A 216 -10.85 -2.92 -4.81
CA VAL A 216 -11.49 -1.69 -5.30
C VAL A 216 -11.96 -1.88 -6.74
N LEU A 217 -11.11 -2.41 -7.63
CA LEU A 217 -11.51 -2.68 -9.02
C LEU A 217 -12.69 -3.65 -9.10
N ALA A 218 -12.67 -4.75 -8.34
CA ALA A 218 -13.76 -5.71 -8.31
C ALA A 218 -15.07 -5.08 -7.85
N TYR A 219 -15.02 -4.20 -6.85
CA TYR A 219 -16.20 -3.43 -6.43
C TYR A 219 -16.73 -2.50 -7.54
N ARG A 220 -15.83 -1.82 -8.28
CA ARG A 220 -16.23 -0.99 -9.43
C ARG A 220 -16.89 -1.83 -10.53
N ILE A 221 -16.35 -3.01 -10.84
CA ILE A 221 -16.94 -3.97 -11.79
C ILE A 221 -18.32 -4.42 -11.32
N PHE A 222 -18.43 -4.83 -10.05
CA PHE A 222 -19.67 -5.28 -9.43
C PHE A 222 -20.77 -4.21 -9.48
N THR A 223 -20.42 -2.95 -9.24
CA THR A 223 -21.38 -1.83 -9.25
C THR A 223 -21.69 -1.30 -10.65
N SER A 224 -20.80 -1.48 -11.62
CA SER A 224 -21.00 -1.06 -13.03
C SER A 224 -21.80 -2.05 -13.87
N THR A 225 -21.95 -3.29 -13.40
CA THR A 225 -22.73 -4.33 -14.10
C THR A 225 -24.20 -4.23 -13.67
N PRO A 226 -25.16 -3.97 -14.59
CA PRO A 226 -26.57 -4.03 -14.23
C PRO A 226 -26.90 -5.46 -13.79
N LEU A 227 -27.51 -5.60 -12.61
CA LEU A 227 -28.13 -6.86 -12.17
C LEU A 227 -29.04 -7.36 -13.31
N ARG A 228 -28.68 -8.50 -13.91
CA ARG A 228 -29.54 -9.23 -14.84
C ARG A 228 -30.50 -10.10 -14.06
#